data_AF-A0A519CUZ5-F1
#
_entry.id   AF-A0A519CUZ5-F1
#
_cell.length_a   1.000
_cell.length_b   1.000
_cell.length_c   1.000
_cell.angle_alpha   90.00
_cell.angle_beta   90.00
_cell.angle_gamma   90.00
#
_symmetry.space_group_name_H-M   'P 1'
#
loop_
_entity.id
_entity.type
_entity.pdbx_description
1 polymer ?
#
loop_
_entity_poly.entity_id
_entity_poly.type
_entity_poly.pdbx_seq_one_letter_code
_entity_poly.pdbx_strand_id
1 'polypeptide(L)' 'MVYSYQVVKFQTISFVHGTHWSQSANDKGVLYKSLKDPFSKLIVQSYNGSKKLYRVPKDRTVVVNSDTVHFLGELA' A
#
# COMPACT_ATOMS: atom_id res chain seq x y z
N MET A 1 -20.49 7.59 -2.34
CA MET A 1 -19.22 6.87 -2.52
C MET A 1 -18.08 7.89 -2.64
N VAL A 2 -17.39 8.15 -1.53
CA VAL A 2 -16.22 9.06 -1.51
C VAL A 2 -14.98 8.19 -1.57
N TYR A 3 -14.33 8.16 -2.72
CA TYR A 3 -13.07 7.45 -2.89
C TYR A 3 -11.96 8.27 -2.23
N SER A 4 -11.39 7.78 -1.14
CA SER A 4 -10.19 8.38 -0.58
C SER A 4 -9.00 7.95 -1.44
N TYR A 5 -8.30 8.92 -2.00
CA TYR A 5 -7.07 8.70 -2.75
C TYR A 5 -5.93 9.31 -1.98
N GLN A 6 -5.03 8.47 -1.47
CA GLN A 6 -3.80 8.92 -0.82
C GLN A 6 -2.61 8.51 -1.66
N VAL A 7 -1.74 9.48 -1.94
CA VAL A 7 -0.46 9.27 -2.62
C VAL A 7 0.68 9.62 -1.68
N VAL A 8 1.68 8.77 -1.60
CA VAL A 8 2.85 8.95 -0.73
C VAL A 8 4.10 8.72 -1.54
N LYS A 9 5.01 9.70 -1.57
CA LYS A 9 6.35 9.49 -2.12
C LYS A 9 7.19 8.65 -1.16
N PHE A 10 7.92 7.67 -1.68
CA PHE A 10 8.69 6.75 -0.85
C PHE A 10 10.09 6.52 -1.39
N GLN A 11 11.02 6.24 -0.48
CA GLN A 11 12.34 5.70 -0.78
C GLN A 11 12.33 4.18 -0.73
N THR A 12 11.66 3.60 0.27
CA THR A 12 11.53 2.14 0.40
C THR A 12 10.16 1.79 0.98
N ILE A 13 9.61 0.66 0.55
CA ILE A 13 8.44 0.03 1.17
C ILE A 13 8.81 -1.33 1.74
N SER A 14 8.13 -1.74 2.81
CA SER A 14 8.29 -3.05 3.40
C SER A 14 6.95 -3.64 3.82
N PHE A 15 6.64 -4.83 3.30
CA PHE A 15 5.43 -5.57 3.61
C PHE A 15 5.65 -6.41 4.86
N VAL A 16 4.87 -6.16 5.90
CA VAL A 16 4.95 -6.92 7.15
C VAL A 16 4.06 -8.15 7.02
N HIS A 17 4.67 -9.33 7.11
CA HIS A 17 4.07 -10.63 6.77
C HIS A 17 3.58 -10.66 5.31
N GLY A 18 4.49 -10.95 4.38
CA GLY A 18 4.21 -10.92 2.93
C GLY A 18 3.05 -11.83 2.49
N THR A 19 2.78 -12.92 3.20
CA THR A 19 1.64 -13.83 2.94
C THR A 19 0.27 -13.19 3.15
N HIS A 20 0.21 -12.00 3.77
CA HIS A 20 -1.02 -11.21 3.89
C HIS A 20 -1.34 -10.38 2.64
N TRP A 21 -0.54 -10.51 1.58
CA TRP A 21 -0.67 -9.71 0.36
C TRP A 21 -0.69 -10.63 -0.86
N SER A 22 -1.53 -10.31 -1.84
CA SER A 22 -1.34 -10.79 -3.21
C SER A 22 -0.70 -9.71 -4.05
N GLN A 23 0.18 -10.10 -4.96
CA GLN A 23 0.92 -9.21 -5.84
C GLN A 23 0.54 -9.49 -7.29
N SER A 24 0.31 -8.44 -8.06
CA SER A 24 0.28 -8.49 -9.52
C SER A 24 1.05 -7.29 -10.09
N ALA A 25 1.71 -7.47 -11.23
CA ALA A 25 2.48 -6.42 -11.89
C ALA A 25 1.88 -6.11 -13.27
N ASN A 26 1.89 -4.84 -13.65
CA ASN A 26 1.53 -4.38 -14.99
C ASN A 26 2.42 -3.20 -15.42
N ASP A 27 2.17 -2.67 -16.61
CA ASP A 27 2.96 -1.57 -17.19
C ASP A 27 2.92 -0.27 -16.37
N LYS A 28 1.98 -0.13 -15.43
CA LYS A 28 1.78 1.06 -14.59
C LYS A 28 2.35 0.89 -13.17
N GLY A 29 2.86 -0.28 -12.83
CA GLY A 29 3.46 -0.57 -11.52
C GLY A 29 3.04 -1.92 -10.94
N VAL A 30 3.27 -2.08 -9.63
CA VAL A 30 2.95 -3.31 -8.89
C VAL A 30 1.74 -3.05 -8.00
N LEU A 31 0.71 -3.87 -8.15
CA LEU A 31 -0.49 -3.86 -7.34
C LEU A 31 -0.37 -4.87 -6.22
N TYR A 32 -0.66 -4.43 -5.01
CA TYR A 32 -0.68 -5.23 -3.80
C TYR A 32 -2.08 -5.20 -3.21
N LYS A 33 -2.76 -6.34 -3.19
CA LYS A 33 -4.07 -6.45 -2.54
C LYS A 33 -3.91 -7.05 -1.15
N SER A 34 -4.50 -6.39 -0.17
CA SER A 34 -4.53 -6.84 1.22
C SER A 34 -5.46 -8.05 1.36
N LEU A 35 -4.97 -9.15 1.89
CA LEU A 35 -5.72 -10.40 2.09
C LEU A 35 -6.14 -10.63 3.54
N LYS A 36 -5.40 -10.04 4.49
CA LYS A 36 -5.59 -10.29 5.93
C LYS A 36 -6.72 -9.45 6.52
N ASP A 37 -7.61 -10.13 7.24
CA ASP A 37 -8.58 -9.52 8.15
C ASP A 37 -7.97 -9.28 9.55
N PRO A 38 -8.17 -8.11 10.19
CA PRO A 38 -8.89 -6.95 9.66
C PRO A 38 -8.03 -6.08 8.71
N PHE A 39 -6.70 -6.16 8.81
CA PHE A 39 -5.78 -5.39 7.97
C PHE A 39 -4.43 -6.09 7.75
N SER A 40 -3.83 -5.77 6.60
CA SER A 40 -2.42 -6.03 6.31
C SER A 40 -1.57 -4.81 6.69
N LYS A 41 -0.27 -5.01 6.91
CA LYS A 41 0.64 -3.96 7.41
C LYS A 41 1.70 -3.62 6.36
N LEU A 42 1.84 -2.33 6.07
CA LEU A 42 2.82 -1.79 5.12
C LEU A 42 3.62 -0.70 5.83
N ILE A 43 4.94 -0.75 5.75
CA ILE A 43 5.82 0.31 6.21
C ILE A 43 6.29 1.09 4.99
N VAL A 44 6.06 2.40 5.00
CA VAL A 44 6.56 3.31 3.97
C VAL A 44 7.64 4.19 4.59
N GLN A 45 8.84 4.15 4.02
CA GLN A 45 9.93 5.05 4.37
C GLN A 45 10.00 6.17 3.34
N SER A 46 9.91 7.41 3.78
CA SER A 46 10.05 8.59 2.94
C SER A 46 11.52 8.99 2.79
N TYR A 47 11.85 9.81 1.79
CA TYR A 47 13.22 10.30 1.54
C TYR A 47 13.83 11.12 2.68
N ASN A 48 13.01 11.68 3.57
CA ASN A 48 13.47 12.37 4.78
C ASN A 48 13.82 11.40 5.93
N GLY A 49 13.86 10.08 5.67
CA GLY A 49 14.15 9.05 6.67
C GLY A 49 12.97 8.71 7.59
N SER A 50 11.84 9.43 7.49
CA SER A 50 10.65 9.11 8.29
C SER A 50 10.04 7.79 7.85
N LYS A 51 9.63 6.98 8.83
CA LYS A 51 8.98 5.69 8.62
C LYS A 51 7.55 5.77 9.14
N LYS A 52 6.59 5.38 8.32
CA LYS A 52 5.17 5.36 8.70
C LYS A 52 4.59 3.97 8.46
N LEU A 53 3.89 3.46 9.48
CA LEU A 53 3.14 2.21 9.41
C LEU A 53 1.72 2.49 8.93
N TYR A 54 1.32 1.82 7.85
CA TYR A 54 -0.01 1.81 7.29
C TYR A 54 -0.70 0.49 7.61
N ARG A 55 -1.94 0.59 8.11
CA ARG A 55 -2.86 -0.54 8.28
C ARG A 55 -3.82 -0.50 7.10
N VAL A 56 -3.66 -1.44 6.18
CA VAL A 56 -4.45 -1.51 4.95
C VAL A 56 -5.55 -2.54 5.13
N PRO A 57 -6.83 -2.14 5.18
CA PRO A 57 -7.94 -3.07 5.38
C PRO A 57 -7.96 -4.19 4.35
N LYS A 58 -8.59 -5.31 4.71
CA LYS A 58 -8.81 -6.42 3.78
C LYS A 58 -9.45 -5.92 2.48
N ASP A 59 -9.05 -6.54 1.36
CA ASP A 59 -9.53 -6.27 0.01
C ASP A 59 -9.13 -4.91 -0.60
N ARG A 60 -8.48 -4.02 0.17
CA ARG A 60 -7.91 -2.79 -0.40
C ARG A 60 -6.68 -3.07 -1.24
N THR A 61 -6.50 -2.23 -2.25
CA THR A 61 -5.38 -2.31 -3.19
C THR A 61 -4.43 -1.14 -2.98
N VAL A 62 -3.16 -1.45 -2.94
CA VAL A 62 -2.06 -0.49 -2.91
C VAL A 62 -1.31 -0.61 -4.23
N VAL A 63 -1.21 0.48 -4.97
CA VAL A 63 -0.43 0.53 -6.22
C VAL A 63 0.90 1.18 -5.92
N VAL A 64 1.98 0.50 -6.25
CA VAL A 64 3.35 0.97 -6.07
C VAL A 64 3.92 1.22 -7.47
N ASN A 65 4.28 2.48 -7.71
CA ASN A 65 5.04 2.90 -8.88
C ASN A 65 6.41 3.41 -8.42
N SER A 66 7.32 3.64 -9.37
CA SER A 66 8.72 4.06 -9.22
C SER A 66 9.07 4.78 -7.90
N ASP A 67 8.37 5.87 -7.57
CA ASP A 67 8.60 6.66 -6.35
C ASP A 67 7.32 6.92 -5.53
N THR A 68 6.16 6.40 -5.94
CA THR A 68 4.86 6.68 -5.30
C THR A 68 4.09 5.42 -4.91
N VAL A 69 3.45 5.50 -3.73
CA VAL A 69 2.46 4.54 -3.25
C VAL A 69 1.08 5.17 -3.30
N HIS A 70 0.14 4.51 -3.97
CA HIS A 70 -1.26 4.92 -4.07
C HIS A 70 -2.13 3.95 -3.27
N PHE A 71 -2.94 4.47 -2.35
CA PHE A 71 -3.91 3.67 -1.61
C PHE A 71 -5.30 3.83 -2.25
N LEU A 72 -5.86 2.73 -2.74
CA LEU A 72 -7.15 2.68 -3.42
C LEU A 72 -8.20 1.99 -2.54
N GLY A 73 -9.38 2.61 -2.41
CA GLY A 73 -10.55 2.05 -1.74
C GLY A 73 -11.35 3.08 -0.96
N GLU A 74 -12.53 2.69 -0.48
CA GLU A 74 -13.38 3.53 0.38
C GLU A 74 -12.86 3.56 1.82
N LEU A 75 -12.81 4.76 2.42
CA LEU A 75 -12.66 4.90 3.89
C LEU A 75 -13.90 4.29 4.55
N ALA A 76 -13.71 3.17 5.25
CA ALA A 76 -14.68 2.67 6.21
C ALA A 76 -14.44 3.35 7.55
#